data_AF-A0A962UUU7-F1
#
_entry.id   AF-A0A962UUU7-F1
#
_cell.length_a   1.000
_cell.length_b   1.000
_cell.length_c   1.000
_cell.angle_alpha   90.00
_cell.angle_beta   90.00
_cell.angle_gamma   90.00
#
_symmetry.space_group_name_H-M   'P 1'
#
loop_
_entity.id
_entity.type
_entity.pdbx_description
1 polymer ?
#
loop_
_entity_poly.entity_id
_entity_poly.type
_entity_poly.pdbx_seq_one_letter_code
_entity_poly.pdbx_strand_id
1 'polypeptide(L)' 'MSEPFTAEIRIFAGNFAPRGWAFCDGQLLPISQNTALFSLIGTTYGGDGRSTTALP' A
#
# COMPACT_ATOMS: atom_id res chain seq x y z
N MET A 1 4.41 -0.24 -22.46
CA MET A 1 3.76 0.45 -21.33
C MET A 1 4.60 0.15 -20.09
N SER A 2 4.93 1.13 -19.26
CA SER A 2 5.70 0.89 -18.03
C SER A 2 4.86 0.05 -17.08
N GLU A 3 5.35 -1.12 -16.70
CA GLU A 3 4.75 -1.94 -15.64
C GLU A 3 4.70 -1.09 -14.35
N PRO A 4 3.57 -1.05 -13.62
CA PRO A 4 3.52 -0.40 -12.31
C PRO A 4 4.44 -1.11 -11.32
N PHE A 5 5.12 -0.33 -10.47
CA PHE A 5 5.98 -0.88 -9.42
C PHE A 5 5.23 -1.01 -8.10
N THR A 6 5.64 -1.96 -7.24
CA THR A 6 5.10 -2.05 -5.88
C THR A 6 5.52 -0.82 -5.07
N ALA A 7 4.62 -0.30 -4.23
CA ALA A 7 4.77 0.97 -3.48
C ALA A 7 4.78 2.25 -4.34
N GLU A 8 4.34 2.18 -5.59
CA GLU A 8 4.15 3.38 -6.41
C GLU A 8 2.92 4.17 -5.97
N ILE A 9 3.06 5.50 -5.89
CA ILE A 9 1.96 6.43 -5.61
C ILE A 9 1.61 7.17 -6.90
N ARG A 10 0.33 7.15 -7.28
CA ARG A 10 -0.19 7.89 -8.45
C ARG A 10 -1.44 8.66 -8.08
N ILE A 11 -1.58 9.83 -8.69
CA ILE A 11 -2.84 10.58 -8.65
C ILE A 11 -3.86 9.82 -9.47
N PHE A 12 -5.01 9.53 -8.87
CA PHE A 12 -6.11 8.82 -9.49
C PHE A 12 -7.38 9.67 -9.41
N ALA A 13 -8.04 9.89 -10.56
CA ALA A 13 -9.22 10.74 -10.66
C ALA A 13 -10.55 10.01 -10.42
N GLY A 14 -10.52 8.68 -10.21
CA GLY A 14 -11.71 7.89 -9.93
C GLY A 14 -11.97 7.73 -8.43
N ASN A 15 -13.18 7.28 -8.09
CA ASN A 15 -13.63 7.10 -6.70
C ASN A 15 -13.56 5.63 -6.21
N PHE A 16 -12.77 4.78 -6.86
CA PHE A 16 -12.56 3.39 -6.45
C PHE A 16 -11.08 3.00 -6.62
N ALA A 17 -10.55 2.13 -5.77
CA ALA A 17 -9.21 1.61 -5.94
C ALA A 17 -9.21 0.52 -7.05
N PRO A 18 -8.44 0.68 -8.14
CA PRO A 18 -8.27 -0.39 -9.13
C PRO A 18 -7.67 -1.64 -8.51
N ARG A 19 -7.81 -2.80 -9.17
CA ARG A 19 -7.23 -4.05 -8.67
C ARG A 19 -5.71 -3.92 -8.50
N GLY A 20 -5.20 -4.28 -7.33
CA GLY A 20 -3.77 -4.15 -6.99
C GLY A 20 -3.35 -2.76 -6.51
N TRP A 21 -4.30 -1.83 -6.39
CA TRP A 21 -4.09 -0.50 -5.80
C TRP A 21 -4.94 -0.34 -4.56
N ALA A 22 -4.56 0.61 -3.72
CA ALA A 22 -5.30 1.03 -2.55
C ALA A 22 -5.17 2.55 -2.40
N PHE A 23 -6.15 3.18 -1.76
CA PHE A 23 -6.08 4.61 -1.48
C PHE A 23 -5.06 4.90 -0.38
N CYS A 24 -4.36 6.03 -0.51
CA CYS A 24 -3.48 6.58 0.52
C CYS A 24 -4.33 7.36 1.54
N ASP A 25 -5.16 6.64 2.30
CA ASP A 25 -6.04 7.17 3.35
C ASP A 25 -5.66 6.64 4.75
N GLY A 26 -4.39 6.24 4.97
CA GLY A 26 -3.97 5.70 6.26
C GLY A 26 -4.54 4.31 6.62
N GLN A 27 -5.08 3.57 5.65
CA GLN A 27 -5.67 2.26 5.90
C GLN A 27 -4.62 1.24 6.35
N LEU A 28 -4.99 0.39 7.32
CA LEU A 28 -4.19 -0.77 7.73
C LEU A 28 -4.40 -1.96 6.79
N LEU A 29 -3.29 -2.49 6.27
CA LEU A 29 -3.25 -3.67 5.42
C LEU A 29 -2.52 -4.83 6.11
N PRO A 30 -2.97 -6.08 5.93
CA PRO A 30 -2.29 -7.25 6.46
C PRO A 30 -0.96 -7.47 5.74
N ILE A 31 0.13 -7.55 6.51
CA ILE A 31 1.50 -7.77 6.00
C ILE A 31 1.59 -9.13 5.30
N SER A 32 0.90 -10.16 5.80
CA SER A 32 0.93 -11.52 5.24
C SER A 32 0.50 -11.59 3.77
N GLN A 33 -0.35 -10.67 3.32
CA GLN A 33 -0.80 -10.58 1.92
C GLN A 33 -0.03 -9.51 1.12
N ASN A 34 0.73 -8.64 1.79
CA ASN A 34 1.39 -7.46 1.21
C ASN A 34 2.88 -7.40 1.61
N THR A 35 3.56 -8.55 1.65
CA THR A 35 4.95 -8.67 2.14
C THR A 35 5.95 -7.83 1.32
N ALA A 36 5.74 -7.74 0.00
CA ALA A 36 6.55 -6.91 -0.89
C ALA A 36 6.38 -5.41 -0.60
N LEU A 37 5.14 -4.96 -0.35
CA LEU A 37 4.85 -3.59 0.04
C LEU A 37 5.50 -3.26 1.40
N PHE A 38 5.30 -4.14 2.40
CA PHE A 38 5.89 -3.97 3.73
C PHE A 38 7.42 -3.91 3.69
N SER A 39 8.07 -4.71 2.84
CA SER A 39 9.53 -4.65 2.68
C SER A 39 10.04 -3.30 2.15
N LEU A 40 9.19 -2.53 1.46
CA LEU A 40 9.53 -1.24 0.88
C LEU A 40 9.19 -0.06 1.80
N ILE A 41 8.01 -0.05 2.41
CA ILE A 41 7.53 1.08 3.23
C ILE A 41 7.65 0.85 4.74
N GLY A 42 7.83 -0.41 5.17
CA GLY A 42 7.88 -0.80 6.58
C GLY A 42 6.62 -0.43 7.34
N THR A 43 6.81 0.18 8.52
CA THR A 43 5.75 0.77 9.35
C THR A 43 5.79 2.29 9.33
N THR A 44 6.36 2.90 8.29
CA THR A 44 6.60 4.36 8.22
C THR A 44 5.31 5.15 8.41
N TYR A 45 4.21 4.65 7.86
CA TYR A 45 2.89 5.29 7.93
C TYR A 45 2.02 4.76 9.07
N GLY A 46 2.54 3.84 9.89
CA GLY A 46 1.81 3.15 10.97
C GLY A 46 1.68 1.64 10.80
N GLY A 47 0.83 1.04 11.63
CA GLY A 47 0.71 -0.41 11.78
C GLY A 47 1.62 -0.97 12.89
N ASP A 48 1.45 -2.25 13.18
CA ASP A 48 2.15 -2.95 14.27
C ASP A 48 3.48 -3.59 13.82
N GLY A 49 3.79 -3.58 12.52
CA GLY A 49 5.03 -4.13 11.94
C GLY A 49 5.16 -5.65 12.02
N ARG A 50 4.11 -6.34 12.49
CA ARG A 50 4.08 -7.80 12.64
C ARG A 50 2.94 -8.43 11.86
N SER A 51 1.76 -7.84 11.95
CA SER A 51 0.54 -8.28 11.29
C SER A 51 0.01 -7.23 10.32
N THR A 52 0.23 -5.95 10.59
CA THR A 52 -0.32 -4.83 9.82
C THR A 52 0.72 -3.76 9.47
N THR A 53 0.55 -3.18 8.30
CA THR A 53 1.26 -1.97 7.83
C THR A 53 0.22 -0.95 7.40
N ALA A 54 0.45 0.33 7.65
CA ALA A 54 -0.42 1.39 7.18
C ALA A 54 0.03 1.93 5.83
N LEU A 55 -0.94 2.37 5.04
CA LEU A 55 -0.71 3.18 3.85
C LEU A 55 -0.46 4.64 4.23
N PRO A 56 0.16 5.43 3.33
CA PRO A 56 0.27 6.88 3.50
C PRO A 56 -1.09 7.56 3.68
#